data_AF-A0A257QKW2-F1
#
_entry.id   AF-A0A257QKW2-F1
#
_cell.length_a   1.000
_cell.length_b   1.000
_cell.length_c   1.000
_cell.angle_alpha   90.00
_cell.angle_beta   90.00
_cell.angle_gamma   90.00
#
_symmetry.space_group_name_H-M   'P 1'
#
loop_
_entity.id
_entity.type
_entity.pdbx_description
1 polymer ?
#
loop_
_entity_poly.entity_id
_entity_poly.type
_entity_poly.pdbx_seq_one_letter_code
_entity_poly.pdbx_strand_id
1 'polypeptide(L)'
;MKRLYLLVEGQTEETFVRELLTPNYARSSLFITPIIVRTSPGYKGGVTSYGKIKPQLIRLCRQDRTACVSTMFDLYALPNDFPGKSSALYPLNGNGAQ
;
A
#
# COMPACT_ATOMS: atom_id res chain seq x y z
N MET A 1 3.87 -15.79 15.14
CA MET A 1 3.95 -14.32 14.94
C MET A 1 3.84 -14.05 13.45
N LYS A 2 2.91 -13.20 13.01
CA LYS A 2 2.75 -12.83 11.59
C LYS A 2 3.25 -11.41 11.37
N ARG A 3 4.09 -11.20 10.37
CA ARG A 3 4.63 -9.89 10.00
C ARG A 3 4.00 -9.45 8.69
N LEU A 4 3.55 -8.21 8.61
CA LEU A 4 2.98 -7.61 7.41
C LEU A 4 3.73 -6.32 7.08
N TYR A 5 4.38 -6.30 5.92
CA TYR A 5 4.80 -5.06 5.30
C TYR A 5 3.63 -4.50 4.50
N LEU A 6 3.17 -3.30 4.87
CA LEU A 6 2.07 -2.62 4.21
C LEU A 6 2.62 -1.41 3.45
N LEU A 7 2.68 -1.50 2.12
CA LEU A 7 3.14 -0.41 1.29
C LEU A 7 2.02 0.63 1.15
N VAL A 8 2.31 1.90 1.46
CA VAL A 8 1.33 3.00 1.53
C VAL A 8 1.78 4.22 0.73
N GLU A 9 0.86 5.09 0.32
CA GLU A 9 1.17 6.21 -0.58
C GLU A 9 2.01 7.31 0.08
N GLY A 10 1.61 7.73 1.28
CA GLY A 10 2.20 8.88 1.94
C GLY A 10 2.17 8.80 3.45
N GLN A 11 2.41 9.96 4.08
CA GLN A 11 2.54 10.10 5.52
C GLN A 11 1.21 9.95 6.26
N THR A 12 0.10 10.35 5.62
CA THR A 12 -1.25 10.23 6.20
C THR A 12 -1.61 8.77 6.40
N GLU A 13 -1.42 7.95 5.36
CA GLU A 13 -1.71 6.52 5.39
C GLU A 13 -0.75 5.79 6.34
N GLU A 14 0.53 6.16 6.33
CA GLU A 14 1.53 5.62 7.26
C GLU A 14 1.15 5.87 8.71
N THR A 15 0.70 7.09 9.03
CA THR A 15 0.20 7.47 10.34
C THR A 15 -1.06 6.68 10.72
N PHE A 16 -2.02 6.57 9.79
CA PHE A 16 -3.22 5.75 10.00
C PHE A 16 -2.88 4.29 10.34
N VAL A 17 -1.95 3.68 9.61
CA VAL A 17 -1.51 2.31 9.89
C VAL A 17 -0.85 2.23 11.26
N ARG A 18 0.10 3.12 11.56
CA ARG A 18 0.86 3.09 12.81
C ARG A 18 -0.02 3.30 14.04
N GLU A 19 -0.94 4.26 13.98
CA GLU A 19 -1.69 4.73 15.15
C GLU A 19 -3.02 4.00 15.32
N LEU A 20 -3.64 3.54 14.23
CA LEU A 20 -4.92 2.86 14.29
C LEU A 20 -4.82 1.37 13.95
N LEU A 21 -4.21 0.98 12.84
CA LEU A 21 -4.21 -0.45 12.48
C LEU A 21 -3.31 -1.29 13.39
N THR A 22 -2.05 -0.87 13.58
CA THR A 22 -1.07 -1.67 14.33
C THR A 22 -1.53 -2.02 15.75
N PRO A 23 -2.05 -1.08 16.57
CA PRO A 23 -2.55 -1.41 17.91
C PRO A 23 -3.76 -2.34 17.88
N ASN A 24 -4.66 -2.16 16.92
CA ASN A 24 -5.87 -2.99 16.79
C ASN A 24 -5.53 -4.46 16.47
N TYR A 25 -4.47 -4.70 15.70
CA TYR A 25 -4.06 -6.05 15.32
C TYR A 25 -3.01 -6.68 16.25
N ALA A 26 -2.48 -5.93 17.22
CA ALA A 26 -1.47 -6.42 18.16
C ALA A 26 -1.93 -7.65 18.95
N ARG A 27 -3.19 -7.68 19.41
CA ARG A 27 -3.78 -8.81 20.14
C ARG A 27 -3.86 -10.09 19.30
N SER A 28 -3.91 -9.95 17.97
CA SER A 28 -3.94 -11.06 17.03
C SER A 28 -2.53 -11.53 16.61
N SER A 29 -1.48 -11.05 17.28
CA SER A 29 -0.07 -11.35 16.95
C SER A 29 0.30 -11.03 15.49
N LEU A 30 -0.37 -10.02 14.91
CA LEU A 30 -0.11 -9.48 13.59
C LEU A 30 0.59 -8.13 13.75
N PHE A 31 1.84 -8.08 13.31
CA PHE A 31 2.69 -6.90 13.41
C PHE A 31 2.77 -6.24 12.04
N ILE A 32 2.13 -5.07 11.93
CA ILE A 32 2.05 -4.32 10.68
C ILE A 32 3.14 -3.25 10.69
N THR A 33 3.93 -3.20 9.63
CA THR A 33 4.95 -2.19 9.40
C THR A 33 4.59 -1.43 8.13
N PRO A 34 4.13 -0.17 8.24
CA PRO A 34 3.87 0.64 7.06
C PRO A 34 5.19 1.04 6.39
N ILE A 35 5.17 1.10 5.07
CA ILE A 35 6.31 1.51 4.23
C ILE A 35 5.79 2.50 3.20
N ILE A 36 6.26 3.74 3.25
CA ILE A 36 5.87 4.75 2.26
C ILE A 36 6.53 4.41 0.92
N VAL A 37 5.75 4.44 -0.17
CA VAL A 37 6.27 4.28 -1.53
C VAL A 37 7.31 5.36 -1.80
N ARG A 38 8.47 4.96 -2.30
CA ARG A 38 9.46 5.90 -2.82
C ARG A 38 9.02 6.36 -4.21
N THR A 39 8.25 7.44 -4.29
CA THR A 39 8.06 8.20 -5.53
C THR A 39 9.23 9.20 -5.68
N SER A 40 9.33 9.90 -6.81
CA SER A 40 10.46 10.78 -7.17
C SER A 40 10.90 11.73 -6.04
N PRO A 41 12.14 12.28 -6.10
CA PRO A 41 12.66 13.17 -5.06
C PRO A 41 11.66 14.28 -4.73
N GLY A 42 11.22 14.33 -3.47
CA GLY A 42 10.28 15.32 -2.96
C GLY A 42 8.96 14.76 -2.43
N TYR A 43 8.65 13.47 -2.61
CA TYR A 43 7.40 12.82 -2.11
C TYR A 43 6.10 13.57 -2.48
N LYS A 44 6.15 14.40 -3.52
CA LYS A 44 4.99 15.15 -4.03
C LYS A 44 4.42 14.43 -5.24
N GLY A 45 3.11 14.15 -5.19
CA GLY A 45 2.40 13.37 -6.20
C GLY A 45 2.44 11.89 -5.83
N GLY A 46 1.28 11.35 -5.48
CA GLY A 46 1.09 9.97 -5.07
C GLY A 46 1.51 8.95 -6.12
N VAL A 47 0.91 7.77 -6.07
CA VAL A 47 1.31 6.71 -6.99
C VAL A 47 0.88 7.06 -8.42
N THR A 48 1.85 7.31 -9.31
CA THR A 48 1.59 7.70 -10.72
C THR A 48 1.65 6.55 -11.72
N SER A 49 2.31 5.45 -11.38
CA SER A 49 2.41 4.23 -12.22
C SER A 49 2.75 3.03 -11.36
N TYR A 50 2.13 1.89 -11.65
CA TYR A 50 2.46 0.60 -11.05
C TYR A 50 3.91 0.19 -11.34
N GLY A 51 4.47 0.58 -12.49
CA GLY A 51 5.88 0.36 -12.84
C GLY A 51 6.88 0.91 -11.81
N LYS A 52 6.53 1.98 -11.09
CA LYS A 52 7.36 2.54 -10.01
C LYS A 52 7.22 1.79 -8.68
N ILE A 53 6.09 1.13 -8.46
CA ILE A 53 5.79 0.38 -7.23
C ILE A 53 6.35 -1.04 -7.32
N LYS A 54 6.20 -1.69 -8.48
CA LYS A 54 6.52 -3.12 -8.67
C LYS A 54 7.93 -3.52 -8.20
N PRO A 55 9.01 -2.76 -8.49
CA PRO A 55 10.34 -3.10 -8.00
C PRO A 55 10.45 -3.07 -6.47
N GLN A 56 9.72 -2.16 -5.81
CA GLN A 56 9.70 -2.05 -4.36
C GLN A 56 8.97 -3.25 -3.75
N LEU A 57 7.80 -3.63 -4.28
CA LEU A 57 7.07 -4.84 -3.86
C LEU A 57 7.94 -6.10 -3.99
N ILE A 58 8.59 -6.28 -5.14
CA ILE A 58 9.48 -7.43 -5.38
C ILE A 58 10.62 -7.46 -4.36
N ARG A 59 11.21 -6.30 -4.05
CA ARG A 59 12.26 -6.20 -3.02
C ARG A 59 11.74 -6.58 -1.64
N LEU A 60 10.56 -6.10 -1.24
CA LEU A 60 9.93 -6.44 0.04
C LEU A 60 9.64 -7.95 0.15
N CYS A 61 9.16 -8.58 -0.92
CA CYS A 61 8.92 -10.02 -0.93
C CYS A 61 10.22 -10.83 -0.86
N ARG A 62 11.33 -10.30 -1.41
CA ARG A 62 12.63 -11.00 -1.42
C ARG A 62 13.43 -10.83 -0.15
N GLN A 63 13.31 -9.69 0.53
CA GLN A 63 14.13 -9.38 1.71
C GLN A 63 13.73 -10.19 2.95
N ASP A 64 12.45 -10.53 3.09
CA ASP A 64 11.93 -11.30 4.22
C ASP A 64 10.88 -12.31 3.73
N ARG A 65 11.29 -13.57 3.64
CA ARG A 65 10.42 -14.68 3.21
C ARG A 65 9.36 -15.06 4.24
N THR A 66 9.49 -14.56 5.48
CA THR A 66 8.55 -14.87 6.57
C THR A 66 7.48 -13.79 6.74
N ALA A 67 7.65 -12.64 6.08
CA ALA A 67 6.68 -11.55 6.10
C ALA A 67 5.73 -11.63 4.90
N CYS A 68 4.47 -11.28 5.14
CA CYS A 68 3.52 -10.98 4.07
C CYS A 68 3.76 -9.55 3.58
N VAL A 69 3.49 -9.31 2.30
CA VAL A 69 3.49 -7.97 1.70
C VAL A 69 2.09 -7.67 1.19
N SER A 70 1.57 -6.49 1.53
CA SER A 70 0.31 -5.96 1.03
C SER A 70 0.45 -4.47 0.69
N THR A 71 -0.60 -3.88 0.13
CA THR A 71 -0.68 -2.47 -0.26
C THR A 71 -1.92 -1.82 0.32
N MET A 72 -1.84 -0.54 0.69
CA MET A 72 -3.00 0.30 1.01
C MET A 72 -2.85 1.61 0.25
N PHE A 73 -3.59 1.73 -0.84
CA PHE A 73 -3.55 2.84 -1.79
C PHE A 73 -4.96 3.38 -2.00
N ASP A 74 -5.06 4.66 -2.29
CA ASP A 74 -6.30 5.34 -2.63
C ASP A 74 -6.81 4.81 -3.96
N LEU A 75 -8.01 4.23 -3.92
CA LEU A 75 -8.64 3.64 -5.09
C LEU A 75 -8.93 4.68 -6.18
N TYR A 76 -9.23 5.93 -5.79
CA TYR A 76 -9.63 7.01 -6.70
C TYR A 76 -8.51 7.50 -7.61
N ALA A 77 -7.29 7.61 -7.09
CA ALA A 77 -6.13 8.10 -7.82
C ALA A 77 -5.20 6.97 -8.28
N LEU A 78 -5.64 5.71 -8.18
CA LEU A 78 -4.82 4.56 -8.53
C LEU A 78 -4.40 4.63 -10.02
N PRO A 79 -3.15 4.29 -10.38
CA PRO A 79 -2.71 4.33 -11.77
C PRO A 79 -3.52 3.44 -12.71
N ASN A 80 -3.65 3.81 -13.99
CA ASN A 80 -4.35 3.00 -14.99
C ASN A 80 -3.63 1.68 -15.31
N ASP A 81 -2.31 1.62 -15.13
CA ASP A 81 -1.50 0.42 -15.29
C ASP A 81 -1.49 -0.49 -14.05
N PHE A 82 -2.30 -0.17 -13.02
CA PHE A 82 -2.38 -0.99 -11.81
C PHE A 82 -3.07 -2.33 -12.10
N PRO A 83 -2.51 -3.46 -11.63
CA PRO A 83 -3.07 -4.78 -11.89
C PRO A 83 -4.48 -4.91 -11.32
N GLY A 84 -5.40 -5.47 -12.11
CA GLY A 84 -6.79 -5.71 -11.70
C GLY A 84 -7.77 -4.60 -12.10
N LYS A 85 -7.31 -3.46 -12.62
CA LYS A 85 -8.20 -2.38 -13.09
C LYS A 85 -9.11 -2.74 -14.27
N SER A 86 -8.67 -3.66 -15.13
CA SER A 86 -9.46 -4.18 -16.25
C SER A 86 -10.43 -5.29 -15.85
N SER A 87 -10.43 -5.69 -14.57
CA SER A 87 -11.34 -6.73 -14.07
C SER A 87 -12.78 -6.22 -14.04
N ALA A 88 -13.74 -7.09 -14.36
CA ALA A 88 -15.17 -6.81 -14.17
C ALA A 88 -15.54 -6.55 -12.70
N LEU A 89 -14.70 -7.01 -11.76
CA LEU A 89 -14.85 -6.76 -10.33
C LEU A 89 -14.24 -5.44 -9.87
N TYR A 90 -13.52 -4.72 -10.76
CA TYR A 90 -13.01 -3.41 -10.41
C TYR A 90 -14.17 -2.45 -10.19
N PRO A 91 -14.24 -1.72 -9.06
CA PRO A 91 -15.35 -0.81 -8.80
C PRO A 91 -15.42 0.28 -9.87
N LEU A 92 -16.42 0.19 -10.76
CA LEU A 92 -16.62 1.14 -11.85
C LEU A 92 -17.06 2.52 -11.32
N ASN A 93 -17.74 2.55 -10.17
CA ASN A 93 -18.29 3.75 -9.55
C ASN A 93 -17.62 4.00 -8.21
N GLY A 94 -16.41 4.55 -8.26
CA GLY A 94 -15.83 5.21 -7.11
C GLY A 94 -16.34 6.65 -7.08
N ASN A 95 -17.36 6.96 -6.27
CA ASN A 95 -17.96 8.29 -6.18
C ASN A 95 -17.09 9.30 -5.41
N GLY A 96 -15.77 9.13 -5.38
CA GLY A 96 -14.81 9.90 -4.58
C GLY A 96 -14.59 11.32 -5.02
N ALA A 97 -15.65 11.99 -5.46
CA ALA A 97 -15.70 13.43 -5.45
C ALA A 97 -15.50 13.88 -3.99
N GLN A 98 -14.32 14.41 -3.69
CA GLN A 98 -14.11 15.33 -2.58
C GLN A 98 -14.65 16.70 -2.97
#